data_AF-A0A6G1IG75-F1
#
_entry.id   AF-A0A6G1IG75-F1
#
_cell.length_a   1.000
_cell.length_b   1.000
_cell.length_c   1.000
_cell.angle_alpha   90.00
_cell.angle_beta   90.00
_cell.angle_gamma   90.00
#
_symmetry.space_group_name_H-M   'P 1'
#
loop_
_entity.id
_entity.type
_entity.pdbx_description
1 polymer ?
#
loop_
_entity_poly.entity_id
_entity_poly.type
_entity_poly.pdbx_seq_one_letter_code
_entity_poly.pdbx_strand_id
1 'polypeptide(L)'
;MDNEAFRSAYGPVLRHFRSMDTEIKGIVTDTEHNVVVNNVQSRATTIGPRYDMEYVFTLHATPDAKALHRIEEFIDSASAKTQWAWLQEAIAMLE
;
A
#
# COMPACT_ATOMS: atom_id res chain seq x y z
N MET A 1 0.24 11.59 5.37
CA MET A 1 -0.64 11.92 4.22
C MET A 1 -2.06 11.77 4.69
N ASP A 2 -2.97 12.70 4.38
CA ASP A 2 -4.40 12.53 4.67
C ASP A 2 -5.09 11.76 3.52
N ASN A 3 -6.38 11.45 3.69
CA ASN A 3 -7.16 10.68 2.71
C ASN A 3 -7.31 11.39 1.36
N GLU A 4 -7.37 12.73 1.34
CA GLU A 4 -7.54 13.50 0.12
C GLU A 4 -6.25 13.48 -0.70
N ALA A 5 -5.12 13.78 -0.04
CA ALA A 5 -3.80 13.70 -0.63
C ALA A 5 -3.49 12.28 -1.15
N PHE A 6 -3.89 11.24 -0.41
CA PHE A 6 -3.75 9.85 -0.86
C PHE A 6 -4.52 9.57 -2.14
N ARG A 7 -5.81 9.92 -2.18
CA ARG A 7 -6.64 9.71 -3.37
C ARG A 7 -6.12 10.49 -4.58
N SER A 8 -5.67 11.72 -4.37
CA SER A 8 -5.10 12.53 -5.44
C SER A 8 -3.79 11.95 -5.98
N ALA A 9 -2.92 11.44 -5.11
CA ALA A 9 -1.62 10.90 -5.52
C ALA A 9 -1.74 9.52 -6.20
N TYR A 10 -2.55 8.62 -5.63
CA TYR A 10 -2.62 7.23 -6.09
C TYR A 10 -3.79 6.96 -7.04
N GLY A 11 -4.91 7.69 -6.93
CA GLY A 11 -6.12 7.47 -7.73
C GLY A 11 -5.89 7.38 -9.24
N PRO A 12 -5.15 8.32 -9.86
CA PRO A 12 -4.83 8.26 -11.30
C PRO A 12 -4.02 7.03 -11.69
N VAL A 13 -3.21 6.50 -10.76
CA VAL A 13 -2.28 5.39 -11.00
C VAL A 13 -2.98 4.03 -10.80
N LEU A 14 -3.92 3.93 -9.87
CA LEU A 14 -4.63 2.69 -9.53
C LEU A 14 -5.38 2.07 -10.72
N ARG A 15 -5.88 2.88 -11.67
CA ARG A 15 -6.55 2.37 -12.88
C ARG A 15 -5.64 1.54 -13.80
N HIS A 16 -4.32 1.62 -13.61
CA HIS A 16 -3.32 0.90 -14.39
C HIS A 16 -2.89 -0.44 -13.74
N PHE A 17 -3.47 -0.77 -12.58
CA PHE A 17 -3.38 -2.08 -11.95
C PHE A 17 -4.52 -2.95 -12.49
N ARG A 18 -4.18 -4.09 -13.10
CA ARG A 18 -5.15 -5.04 -13.69
C ARG A 18 -5.65 -6.06 -12.65
N SER A 19 -4.78 -6.40 -11.71
CA SER A 19 -5.07 -7.27 -10.59
C SER A 19 -4.24 -6.82 -9.41
N MET A 20 -4.72 -7.07 -8.19
CA MET A 20 -3.95 -6.90 -6.98
C MET A 20 -4.32 -8.01 -6.02
N ASP A 21 -3.29 -8.65 -5.48
CA ASP A 21 -3.37 -9.69 -4.47
C ASP A 21 -2.51 -9.27 -3.29
N THR A 22 -3.06 -9.45 -2.09
CA THR A 22 -2.42 -9.02 -0.86
C THR A 22 -2.51 -10.13 0.17
N GLU A 23 -1.37 -10.50 0.73
CA GLU A 23 -1.24 -11.58 1.69
C GLU A 23 -0.63 -11.06 2.99
N ILE A 24 -1.30 -11.30 4.13
CA ILE A 24 -0.74 -11.02 5.46
C ILE A 24 0.18 -12.17 5.83
N LYS A 25 1.49 -11.90 5.90
CA LYS A 25 2.55 -12.85 6.26
C LYS A 25 2.72 -13.01 7.76
N GLY A 26 2.36 -11.99 8.52
CA GLY A 26 2.45 -12.00 9.97
C GLY A 26 1.61 -10.89 10.57
N ILE A 27 1.14 -11.12 11.79
CA ILE A 27 0.32 -10.19 12.56
C ILE A 27 0.80 -10.13 14.00
N VAL A 28 0.88 -8.93 14.55
CA VAL A 28 1.09 -8.66 15.97
C VAL A 28 -0.01 -7.71 16.42
N THR A 29 -0.66 -8.02 17.54
CA THR A 29 -1.79 -7.24 18.06
C THR A 29 -1.49 -6.70 19.45
N ASP A 30 -1.76 -5.42 19.65
CA ASP A 30 -1.78 -4.75 20.94
C ASP A 30 -3.21 -4.28 21.22
N THR A 31 -3.93 -5.04 22.04
CA THR A 31 -5.33 -4.76 22.37
C THR A 31 -5.49 -3.66 23.40
N GLU A 32 -4.44 -3.35 24.19
CA GLU A 32 -4.49 -2.26 25.18
C GLU A 32 -4.52 -0.91 24.47
N HIS A 33 -3.76 -0.79 23.38
CA HIS A 33 -3.63 0.44 22.61
C HIS A 33 -4.45 0.46 21.31
N ASN A 34 -5.21 -0.61 21.01
CA ASN A 34 -5.95 -0.80 19.75
C ASN A 34 -5.05 -0.68 18.51
N VAL A 35 -3.87 -1.30 18.55
CA VAL A 35 -2.88 -1.29 17.47
C VAL A 35 -2.70 -2.69 16.88
N VAL A 36 -2.61 -2.77 15.56
CA VAL A 36 -2.28 -3.99 14.82
C VAL A 36 -1.09 -3.73 13.90
N VAL A 37 -0.05 -4.55 13.97
CA VAL A 37 1.08 -4.53 13.05
C VAL A 37 1.00 -5.72 12.12
N ASN A 38 0.95 -5.47 10.80
CA ASN A 38 0.89 -6.50 9.77
C ASN A 38 2.15 -6.46 8.91
N ASN A 39 2.80 -7.62 8.73
CA ASN A 39 3.71 -7.83 7.61
C ASN A 39 2.89 -8.30 6.41
N VAL A 40 2.97 -7.60 5.29
CA VAL A 40 2.11 -7.77 4.13
C VAL A 40 2.94 -7.86 2.85
N GLN A 41 2.66 -8.87 2.04
CA GLN A 41 3.13 -8.92 0.66
C GLN A 41 1.99 -8.52 -0.28
N SER A 42 2.22 -7.55 -1.15
CA SER A 42 1.28 -7.20 -2.23
C SER A 42 1.89 -7.47 -3.60
N ARG A 43 1.12 -8.10 -4.47
CA ARG A 43 1.50 -8.41 -5.85
C ARG A 43 0.42 -7.96 -6.81
N ALA A 44 0.82 -7.39 -7.93
CA ALA A 44 -0.12 -6.93 -8.94
C ALA A 44 0.40 -7.10 -10.36
N THR A 45 -0.50 -7.42 -11.27
CA THR A 45 -0.24 -7.22 -12.70
C THR A 45 -0.58 -5.79 -13.03
N THR A 46 0.36 -5.06 -13.62
CA THR A 46 0.15 -3.67 -14.07
C THR A 46 0.19 -3.60 -15.60
N ILE A 47 0.06 -2.40 -16.16
CA ILE A 47 0.34 -2.15 -17.58
C ILE A 47 1.83 -2.30 -17.92
N GLY A 48 2.72 -2.25 -16.93
CA GLY A 48 4.16 -2.41 -17.05
C GLY A 48 4.64 -3.69 -16.36
N PRO A 49 5.87 -3.68 -15.78
CA PRO A 49 6.37 -4.81 -15.01
C PRO A 49 5.44 -5.23 -13.86
N ARG A 50 5.61 -6.48 -13.40
CA ARG A 50 4.90 -6.98 -12.23
C ARG A 50 5.25 -6.11 -11.02
N TYR A 51 4.22 -5.70 -10.30
CA TYR A 51 4.36 -5.07 -9.00
C TYR A 51 4.49 -6.17 -7.94
N ASP A 52 5.49 -6.06 -7.08
CA ASP A 52 5.75 -7.02 -5.99
C ASP A 52 6.45 -6.31 -4.85
N MET A 53 5.73 -6.07 -3.75
CA MET A 53 6.17 -5.20 -2.67
C MET A 53 5.84 -5.78 -1.31
N GLU A 54 6.80 -5.68 -0.39
CA GLU A 54 6.63 -6.00 1.02
C GLU A 54 6.45 -4.72 1.85
N TYR A 55 5.53 -4.79 2.81
CA TYR A 55 5.14 -3.70 3.69
C TYR A 55 5.08 -4.18 5.14
N VAL A 56 5.43 -3.29 6.06
CA VAL A 56 4.97 -3.38 7.45
C VAL A 56 4.01 -2.24 7.69
N PHE A 57 2.74 -2.56 7.97
CA PHE A 57 1.72 -1.59 8.34
C PHE A 57 1.49 -1.61 9.85
N THR A 58 1.52 -0.43 10.47
CA THR A 58 1.00 -0.22 11.83
C THR A 58 -0.35 0.49 11.72
N LEU A 59 -1.40 -0.22 12.13
CA LEU A 59 -2.79 0.22 12.05
C LEU A 59 -3.26 0.63 13.44
N HIS A 60 -3.65 1.89 13.61
CA HIS A 60 -4.19 2.42 14.86
C HIS A 60 -5.70 2.55 14.72
N ALA A 61 -6.44 1.71 15.44
CA ALA A 61 -7.88 1.65 15.39
C ALA A 61 -8.53 2.62 16.40
N THR A 62 -9.76 3.06 16.10
CA THR A 62 -10.59 3.81 17.05
C THR A 62 -10.84 2.99 18.33
N PRO A 63 -11.20 3.61 19.46
CA PRO A 63 -11.46 2.88 20.70
C PRO A 63 -12.52 1.77 20.60
N ASP A 64 -13.44 1.86 19.63
CA ASP A 64 -14.46 0.84 19.35
C ASP A 64 -14.03 -0.18 18.28
N ALA A 65 -12.80 -0.09 17.78
CA ALA A 65 -12.19 -0.90 16.73
C ALA A 65 -12.97 -0.96 15.40
N LYS A 66 -13.84 0.03 15.11
CA LYS A 66 -14.64 0.06 13.87
C LYS A 66 -13.98 0.79 12.71
N ALA A 67 -12.99 1.63 12.99
CA ALA A 67 -12.28 2.39 11.97
C ALA A 67 -10.80 2.52 12.31
N LEU A 68 -9.99 2.87 11.32
CA LEU A 68 -8.60 3.28 11.52
C LEU A 68 -8.55 4.81 11.55
N HIS A 69 -7.85 5.37 12.55
CA HIS A 69 -7.62 6.81 12.61
C HIS A 69 -6.19 7.20 12.23
N ARG A 70 -5.26 6.24 12.18
CA ARG A 70 -3.89 6.42 11.70
C ARG A 70 -3.37 5.12 11.11
N ILE A 71 -2.68 5.25 9.98
CA ILE A 71 -1.95 4.17 9.31
C ILE A 71 -0.51 4.65 9.18
N GLU A 72 0.43 3.84 9.63
CA GLU A 72 1.85 4.03 9.39
C GLU A 72 2.33 2.91 8.50
N GLU A 73 3.15 3.26 7.52
CA GLU A 73 3.61 2.35 6.49
C GLU A 73 5.14 2.38 6.48
N PHE A 74 5.75 1.20 6.58
CA PHE A 74 7.15 0.99 6.33
C PHE A 74 7.30 0.14 5.07
N ILE A 75 8.06 0.63 4.10
CA ILE A 75 8.22 0.01 2.78
C ILE A 75 9.70 -0.21 2.49
N ASP A 76 10.00 -1.21 1.66
CA ASP A 76 11.27 -1.23 0.95
C ASP A 76 11.30 -0.06 -0.06
N SER A 77 11.88 1.05 0.39
CA SER A 77 11.97 2.29 -0.40
C SER A 77 12.75 2.14 -1.71
N ALA A 78 13.71 1.20 -1.79
CA ALA A 78 14.49 0.98 -2.99
C ALA A 78 13.63 0.29 -4.08
N SER A 79 12.90 -0.75 -3.68
CA SER A 79 11.94 -1.43 -4.55
C SER A 79 10.79 -0.51 -4.94
N ALA A 80 10.22 0.23 -3.98
CA ALA A 80 9.12 1.16 -4.24
C ALA A 80 9.50 2.24 -5.26
N LYS A 81 10.68 2.86 -5.12
CA LYS A 81 11.15 3.89 -6.05
C LYS A 81 11.32 3.35 -7.47
N THR A 82 11.90 2.17 -7.60
CA THR A 82 12.12 1.51 -8.89
C THR A 82 10.79 1.16 -9.56
N GLN A 83 9.89 0.51 -8.84
CA GLN A 83 8.59 0.08 -9.38
C GLN A 83 7.70 1.27 -9.72
N TRP A 84 7.73 2.34 -8.90
CA TRP A 84 7.00 3.56 -9.20
C TRP A 84 7.49 4.22 -10.49
N ALA A 85 8.81 4.32 -10.69
CA ALA A 85 9.38 4.89 -11.91
C ALA A 85 8.95 4.10 -13.17
N TRP A 86 9.03 2.77 -13.12
CA TRP A 86 8.58 1.91 -14.22
C TRP A 86 7.10 2.08 -14.55
N LEU A 87 6.26 2.21 -13.52
CA LEU A 87 4.83 2.41 -13.73
C LEU A 87 4.54 3.77 -14.37
N GLN A 88 5.20 4.84 -13.92
CA GLN A 88 5.05 6.16 -14.51
C GLN A 88 5.50 6.19 -15.98
N GLU A 89 6.62 5.54 -16.30
CA GLU A 89 7.09 5.42 -17.69
C GLU A 89 6.08 4.64 -18.55
N ALA A 90 5.52 3.54 -18.03
CA ALA A 90 4.50 2.77 -18.74
C ALA A 90 3.20 3.57 -18.98
N ILE A 91 2.80 4.42 -18.02
CA ILE A 91 1.63 5.32 -18.18
C ILE A 91 1.91 6.34 -19.28
N ALA A 92 3.08 6.98 -19.26
CA ALA A 92 3.46 8.01 -20.23
C ALA A 92 3.52 7.49 -21.68
N MET A 93 3.73 6.18 -21.90
CA MET A 93 3.70 5.58 -23.24
C MET A 93 2.28 5.28 -23.76
N LEU A 94 1.24 5.39 -22.91
CA LEU A 94 -0.15 5.17 -23.30
C LEU A 94 -0.92 6.46 -23.61
N GLU A 95 -0.38 7.61 -23.20
CA GLU A 95 -0.96 8.95 -23.39
C GLU A 95 -0.27 9.69 -24.55
#